data_AF-A0A918AYU2-F1
#
_entry.id   AF-A0A918AYU2-F1
#
_cell.length_a   1.000
_cell.length_b   1.000
_cell.length_c   1.000
_cell.angle_alpha   90.00
_cell.angle_beta   90.00
_cell.angle_gamma   90.00
#
_symmetry.space_group_name_H-M   'P 1'
#
loop_
_entity.id
_entity.type
_entity.pdbx_description
1 polymer ?
#
loop_
_entity_poly.entity_id
_entity_poly.type
_entity_poly.pdbx_seq_one_letter_code
_entity_poly.pdbx_strand_id
1 'polypeptide(L)'
;MGVLLTGLTLGAAPAHGADRTATLPAFDFSACPAVDELPVGADPGTWRCEVMHATGRLRMGTVDEPLAEPMRIAFAEGRVGGEFRQVFGGMTAAPIRVGGTPLTLTPRYGGFSDFLSDETRRGEFALTFAIGRAHGLPAAPSPGCSVGGDGDAVHLVLKDTDPTRVISQDPLVVAFGARDARFAAPGTSGCGPLGRVLDRALGLPSAAGVNVFDMKVVVGIRPYA
;
A
#
# COMPACT_ATOMS: atom_id res chain seq x y z
N MET A 1 -33.69 -14.22 -68.59
CA MET A 1 -33.92 -13.21 -67.52
C MET A 1 -33.23 -13.69 -66.25
N GLY A 2 -32.40 -12.85 -65.63
CA GLY A 2 -31.90 -12.96 -64.23
C GLY A 2 -30.81 -14.02 -63.98
N VAL A 3 -29.51 -13.71 -63.98
CA VAL A 3 -28.67 -13.07 -62.92
C VAL A 3 -28.55 -13.93 -61.65
N LEU A 4 -27.33 -14.37 -61.30
CA LEU A 4 -26.57 -13.91 -60.12
C LEU A 4 -25.22 -14.65 -60.00
N LEU A 5 -24.12 -13.89 -60.07
CA LEU A 5 -22.81 -14.28 -59.55
C LEU A 5 -22.82 -14.12 -58.02
N THR A 6 -22.43 -15.14 -57.28
CA THR A 6 -22.14 -15.03 -55.83
C THR A 6 -20.67 -15.30 -55.59
N GLY A 7 -19.92 -14.23 -55.31
CA GLY A 7 -18.54 -14.28 -54.86
C GLY A 7 -18.46 -14.71 -53.40
N LEU A 8 -17.62 -15.70 -53.12
CA LEU A 8 -17.27 -16.14 -51.76
C LEU A 8 -16.05 -15.32 -51.28
N THR A 9 -16.28 -14.32 -50.44
CA THR A 9 -15.23 -13.67 -49.66
C THR A 9 -14.95 -14.51 -48.40
N LEU A 10 -13.77 -15.10 -48.29
CA LEU A 10 -13.30 -15.66 -47.02
C LEU A 10 -13.04 -14.52 -46.04
N GLY A 11 -13.96 -14.33 -45.08
CA GLY A 11 -13.72 -13.48 -43.93
C GLY A 11 -12.72 -14.14 -43.00
N ALA A 12 -11.56 -13.49 -42.80
CA ALA A 12 -10.63 -13.86 -41.74
C ALA A 12 -11.33 -13.65 -40.39
N ALA A 13 -11.47 -14.72 -39.60
CA ALA A 13 -11.95 -14.64 -38.23
C ALA A 13 -10.99 -13.78 -37.39
N PRO A 14 -11.50 -12.96 -36.45
CA PRO A 14 -10.62 -12.23 -35.55
C PRO A 14 -9.94 -13.25 -34.63
N ALA A 15 -8.61 -13.21 -34.59
CA ALA A 15 -7.85 -13.87 -33.55
C ALA A 15 -8.32 -13.30 -32.20
N HIS A 16 -9.05 -14.10 -31.42
CA HIS A 16 -9.24 -13.82 -30.01
C HIS A 16 -7.83 -13.76 -29.40
N GLY A 17 -7.39 -12.55 -29.09
CA GLY A 17 -6.20 -12.34 -28.28
C GLY A 17 -6.39 -13.15 -27.02
N ALA A 18 -5.51 -14.12 -26.80
CA ALA A 18 -5.44 -14.84 -25.55
C ALA A 18 -5.27 -13.80 -24.44
N ASP A 19 -6.34 -13.62 -23.68
CA ASP A 19 -6.32 -12.85 -22.45
C ASP A 19 -5.27 -13.52 -21.57
N ARG A 20 -4.13 -12.84 -21.37
CA ARG A 20 -3.14 -13.32 -20.41
C ARG A 20 -3.81 -13.20 -19.07
N THR A 21 -4.36 -14.31 -18.56
CA THR A 21 -4.77 -14.43 -17.17
C THR A 21 -3.54 -14.14 -16.31
N ALA A 22 -3.36 -12.87 -15.94
CA ALA A 22 -2.34 -12.50 -14.98
C ALA A 22 -2.67 -13.29 -13.71
N THR A 23 -1.80 -14.22 -13.32
CA THR A 23 -1.99 -14.98 -12.10
C THR A 23 -2.12 -14.00 -10.94
N LEU A 24 -3.29 -13.99 -10.30
CA LEU A 24 -3.54 -13.11 -9.16
C LEU A 24 -2.57 -13.46 -8.03
N PRO A 25 -2.06 -12.46 -7.29
CA PRO A 25 -1.26 -12.75 -6.12
C PRO A 25 -2.10 -13.56 -5.12
N ALA A 26 -1.48 -14.55 -4.49
CA ALA A 26 -2.09 -15.23 -3.36
C ALA A 26 -2.22 -14.25 -2.18
N PHE A 27 -3.40 -14.16 -1.59
CA PHE A 27 -3.67 -13.31 -0.42
C PHE A 27 -3.62 -14.16 0.84
N ASP A 28 -2.79 -13.74 1.80
CA ASP A 28 -2.75 -14.33 3.14
C ASP A 28 -3.59 -13.48 4.11
N PHE A 29 -4.67 -14.07 4.59
CA PHE A 29 -5.60 -13.45 5.52
C PHE A 29 -5.30 -13.81 6.98
N SER A 30 -4.14 -14.39 7.29
CA SER A 30 -3.73 -14.74 8.66
C SER A 30 -3.57 -13.52 9.58
N ALA A 31 -3.23 -12.37 9.01
CA ALA A 31 -3.10 -11.10 9.73
C ALA A 31 -4.42 -10.32 9.85
N CYS A 32 -5.54 -10.90 9.39
CA CYS A 32 -6.85 -10.30 9.62
C CYS A 32 -7.21 -10.37 11.10
N PRO A 33 -7.86 -9.33 11.66
CA PRO A 33 -8.50 -9.43 12.96
C PRO A 33 -9.45 -10.64 13.01
N ALA A 34 -9.48 -11.36 14.11
CA ALA A 34 -10.46 -12.40 14.37
C ALA A 34 -11.84 -11.78 14.70
N VAL A 35 -12.90 -12.60 14.65
CA VAL A 35 -14.28 -12.14 14.89
C VAL A 35 -14.45 -11.54 16.29
N ASP A 36 -13.74 -12.08 17.28
CA ASP A 36 -13.73 -11.59 18.67
C ASP A 36 -12.89 -10.31 18.86
N GLU A 37 -12.07 -9.94 17.89
CA GLU A 37 -11.35 -8.66 17.85
C GLU A 37 -12.17 -7.55 17.18
N LEU A 38 -13.32 -7.88 16.57
CA LEU A 38 -14.21 -6.88 16.00
C LEU A 38 -14.87 -6.05 17.12
N PRO A 39 -15.20 -4.77 16.87
CA PRO A 39 -15.82 -3.93 17.88
C PRO A 39 -17.15 -4.50 18.38
N VAL A 40 -17.46 -4.28 19.65
CA VAL A 40 -18.76 -4.68 20.23
C VAL A 40 -19.90 -4.15 19.36
N GLY A 41 -20.83 -5.04 18.99
CA GLY A 41 -21.96 -4.72 18.11
C GLY A 41 -21.66 -4.83 16.61
N ALA A 42 -20.46 -5.27 16.22
CA ALA A 42 -20.17 -5.67 14.85
C ALA A 42 -20.97 -6.93 14.47
N ASP A 43 -21.57 -6.90 13.28
CA ASP A 43 -22.22 -8.06 12.65
C ASP A 43 -21.26 -8.69 11.64
N PRO A 44 -20.72 -9.90 11.90
CA PRO A 44 -19.80 -10.59 10.97
C PRO A 44 -20.35 -10.74 9.54
N GLY A 45 -21.67 -10.80 9.34
CA GLY A 45 -22.29 -10.87 8.01
C GLY A 45 -22.19 -9.59 7.18
N THR A 46 -21.84 -8.47 7.79
CA THR A 46 -21.64 -7.18 7.11
C THR A 46 -20.20 -6.69 7.15
N TRP A 47 -19.34 -7.41 7.88
CA TRP A 47 -17.92 -7.11 8.02
C TRP A 47 -17.10 -7.97 7.07
N ARG A 48 -15.96 -7.44 6.66
CA ARG A 48 -15.01 -8.15 5.79
C ARG A 48 -13.58 -7.85 6.19
N CYS A 49 -12.69 -8.80 5.92
CA CYS A 49 -11.26 -8.54 5.92
C CYS A 49 -10.78 -8.17 4.52
N GLU A 50 -9.89 -7.19 4.46
CA GLU A 50 -9.20 -6.76 3.26
C GLU A 50 -7.68 -6.93 3.44
N VAL A 51 -7.03 -7.57 2.47
CA VAL A 51 -5.58 -7.72 2.40
C VAL A 51 -5.08 -6.97 1.18
N MET A 52 -4.45 -5.83 1.42
CA MET A 52 -3.86 -4.98 0.38
C MET A 52 -2.43 -5.39 0.10
N HIS A 53 -2.09 -5.55 -1.18
CA HIS A 53 -0.73 -5.62 -1.68
C HIS A 53 -0.43 -4.34 -2.47
N ALA A 54 0.42 -3.48 -1.91
CA ALA A 54 0.82 -2.21 -2.50
C ALA A 54 2.24 -2.28 -3.05
N THR A 55 2.38 -2.01 -4.35
CA THR A 55 3.68 -1.77 -5.02
C THR A 55 3.77 -0.32 -5.42
N GLY A 56 4.96 0.20 -5.73
CA GLY A 56 5.09 1.57 -6.22
C GLY A 56 6.44 2.20 -5.93
N ARG A 57 6.44 3.49 -5.58
CA ARG A 57 7.66 4.27 -5.40
C ARG A 57 7.53 5.27 -4.25
N LEU A 58 8.58 5.37 -3.43
CA LEU A 58 8.73 6.36 -2.37
C LEU A 58 9.75 7.42 -2.80
N ARG A 59 9.33 8.68 -2.77
CA ARG A 59 10.19 9.86 -2.82
C ARG A 59 10.05 10.65 -1.52
N MET A 60 11.13 10.75 -0.77
CA MET A 60 11.17 11.40 0.54
C MET A 60 12.57 11.96 0.81
N GLY A 61 12.69 13.29 0.91
CA GLY A 61 14.00 13.94 1.03
C GLY A 61 14.91 13.61 -0.17
N THR A 62 16.09 13.04 0.08
CA THR A 62 17.00 12.55 -0.98
C THR A 62 16.68 11.14 -1.47
N VAL A 63 15.76 10.42 -0.81
CA VAL A 63 15.35 9.06 -1.19
C VAL A 63 14.37 9.14 -2.35
N ASP A 64 14.62 8.36 -3.41
CA ASP A 64 13.70 8.21 -4.53
C ASP A 64 13.80 6.78 -5.09
N GLU A 65 13.07 5.85 -4.48
CA GLU A 65 13.30 4.42 -4.61
C GLU A 65 12.00 3.62 -4.83
N PRO A 66 12.03 2.55 -5.63
CA PRO A 66 10.88 1.68 -5.79
C PRO A 66 10.66 0.80 -4.56
N LEU A 67 9.41 0.39 -4.35
CA LEU A 67 9.07 -0.70 -3.44
C LEU A 67 9.39 -2.01 -4.18
N ALA A 68 10.55 -2.59 -3.88
CA ALA A 68 11.05 -3.79 -4.56
C ALA A 68 10.14 -5.02 -4.36
N GLU A 69 9.43 -5.07 -3.23
CA GLU A 69 8.41 -6.07 -2.94
C GLU A 69 7.13 -5.38 -2.47
N PRO A 70 5.95 -6.01 -2.66
CA PRO A 70 4.70 -5.45 -2.18
C PRO A 70 4.70 -5.25 -0.67
N MET A 71 4.35 -4.05 -0.24
CA MET A 71 3.89 -3.78 1.12
C MET A 71 2.53 -4.44 1.31
N ARG A 72 2.35 -5.20 2.39
CA ARG A 72 1.12 -5.92 2.69
C ARG A 72 0.46 -5.33 3.91
N ILE A 73 -0.83 -5.04 3.83
CA ILE A 73 -1.63 -4.49 4.94
C ILE A 73 -2.90 -5.32 5.05
N ALA A 74 -3.23 -5.78 6.24
CA ALA A 74 -4.47 -6.47 6.55
C ALA A 74 -5.29 -5.64 7.56
N PHE A 75 -6.57 -5.46 7.28
CA PHE A 75 -7.51 -4.80 8.18
C PHE A 75 -8.91 -5.36 7.97
N ALA A 76 -9.77 -5.18 8.98
CA ALA A 76 -11.18 -5.48 8.90
C ALA A 76 -11.97 -4.17 8.85
N GLU A 77 -13.02 -4.12 8.06
CA GLU A 77 -13.96 -3.00 8.04
C GLU A 77 -15.41 -3.44 7.99
N GLY A 78 -16.28 -2.55 8.46
CA GLY A 78 -17.72 -2.72 8.47
C GLY A 78 -18.40 -1.55 9.13
N ARG A 79 -19.61 -1.79 9.66
CA ARG A 79 -20.36 -0.77 10.39
C ARG A 79 -20.81 -1.27 11.77
N VAL A 80 -20.91 -0.35 12.73
CA VAL A 80 -21.55 -0.56 14.04
C VAL A 80 -22.51 0.59 14.27
N GLY A 81 -23.79 0.29 14.51
CA GLY A 81 -24.80 1.35 14.67
C GLY A 81 -24.94 2.28 13.47
N GLY A 82 -24.56 1.81 12.27
CA GLY A 82 -24.54 2.62 11.04
C GLY A 82 -23.25 3.42 10.81
N GLU A 83 -22.35 3.51 11.78
CA GLU A 83 -21.07 4.22 11.63
C GLU A 83 -19.99 3.31 11.05
N PHE A 84 -19.15 3.84 10.15
CA PHE A 84 -17.99 3.12 9.63
C PHE A 84 -17.01 2.83 10.76
N ARG A 85 -16.55 1.59 10.82
CA ARG A 85 -15.54 1.14 11.77
C ARG A 85 -14.56 0.24 11.06
N GLN A 86 -13.32 0.29 11.52
CA GLN A 86 -12.25 -0.55 11.04
C GLN A 86 -11.34 -0.99 12.18
N VAL A 87 -10.67 -2.10 11.98
CA VAL A 87 -9.68 -2.67 12.90
C VAL A 87 -8.44 -3.01 12.09
N PHE A 88 -7.31 -2.42 12.44
CA PHE A 88 -6.03 -2.75 11.84
C PHE A 88 -5.59 -4.13 12.31
N GLY A 89 -5.25 -5.02 11.38
CA GLY A 89 -4.76 -6.35 11.71
C GLY A 89 -3.23 -6.41 11.71
N GLY A 90 -2.61 -6.03 10.59
CA GLY A 90 -1.16 -6.09 10.49
C GLY A 90 -0.59 -5.45 9.24
N MET A 91 0.71 -5.21 9.26
CA MET A 91 1.46 -4.72 8.10
C MET A 91 2.82 -5.38 8.01
N THR A 92 3.22 -5.73 6.80
CA THR A 92 4.59 -6.18 6.48
C THR A 92 5.11 -5.43 5.25
N ALA A 93 6.41 -5.16 5.24
CA ALA A 93 7.08 -4.54 4.11
C ALA A 93 8.54 -4.99 4.06
N ALA A 94 9.07 -5.17 2.84
CA ALA A 94 10.49 -5.40 2.66
C ALA A 94 11.28 -4.09 2.84
N PRO A 95 12.56 -4.16 3.25
CA PRO A 95 13.42 -2.98 3.31
C PRO A 95 13.65 -2.36 1.92
N ILE A 96 13.41 -1.05 1.80
CA ILE A 96 13.74 -0.25 0.63
C ILE A 96 15.23 0.10 0.72
N ARG A 97 16.04 -0.24 -0.28
CA ARG A 97 17.46 0.15 -0.32
C ARG A 97 17.58 1.62 -0.73
N VAL A 98 18.36 2.40 0.00
CA VAL A 98 18.60 3.81 -0.33
C VAL A 98 19.84 3.93 -1.21
N GLY A 99 19.65 4.27 -2.49
CA GLY A 99 20.71 4.40 -3.49
C GLY A 99 21.84 5.32 -3.04
N GLY A 100 23.08 4.93 -3.37
CA GLY A 100 24.28 5.68 -2.99
C GLY A 100 24.64 5.62 -1.50
N THR A 101 23.88 4.86 -0.69
CA THR A 101 24.16 4.66 0.73
C THR A 101 24.09 3.18 1.09
N PRO A 102 24.63 2.76 2.25
CA PRO A 102 24.43 1.41 2.74
C PRO A 102 23.17 1.27 3.62
N LEU A 103 22.23 2.22 3.55
CA LEU A 103 21.05 2.26 4.40
C LEU A 103 19.85 1.55 3.76
N THR A 104 18.94 1.10 4.61
CA THR A 104 17.61 0.67 4.20
C THR A 104 16.53 1.40 4.99
N LEU A 105 15.38 1.62 4.36
CA LEU A 105 14.17 2.13 5.01
C LEU A 105 13.09 1.05 4.95
N THR A 106 12.66 0.54 6.09
CA THR A 106 11.56 -0.43 6.16
C THR A 106 10.30 0.30 6.63
N PRO A 107 9.26 0.44 5.78
CA PRO A 107 7.97 0.98 6.20
C PRO A 107 7.38 0.14 7.34
N ARG A 108 6.81 0.82 8.35
CA ARG A 108 6.13 0.21 9.49
C ARG A 108 4.87 1.01 9.82
N TYR A 109 3.87 0.33 10.39
CA TYR A 109 2.67 0.98 10.87
C TYR A 109 3.01 2.06 11.91
N GLY A 110 2.59 3.30 11.64
CA GLY A 110 2.83 4.47 12.48
C GLY A 110 1.74 4.71 13.52
N GLY A 111 0.85 3.74 13.76
CA GLY A 111 -0.18 3.82 14.79
C GLY A 111 -1.54 4.37 14.33
N PHE A 112 -1.67 4.78 13.07
CA PHE A 112 -2.94 5.28 12.53
C PHE A 112 -3.23 4.78 11.12
N SER A 113 -4.49 4.42 10.89
CA SER A 113 -5.07 4.15 9.57
C SER A 113 -6.52 4.64 9.59
N ASP A 114 -7.04 5.03 8.43
CA ASP A 114 -8.47 5.24 8.15
C ASP A 114 -8.70 4.98 6.66
N PHE A 115 -9.28 3.84 6.30
CA PHE A 115 -9.52 3.46 4.92
C PHE A 115 -10.92 3.84 4.43
N LEU A 116 -11.66 4.68 5.18
CA LEU A 116 -12.89 5.28 4.70
C LEU A 116 -12.60 6.27 3.56
N SER A 117 -13.00 5.87 2.36
CA SER A 117 -12.95 6.73 1.17
C SER A 117 -14.11 7.72 1.14
N ASP A 118 -13.82 8.95 0.71
CA ASP A 118 -14.78 10.01 0.41
C ASP A 118 -14.40 10.75 -0.88
N GLU A 119 -15.11 11.83 -1.22
CA GLU A 119 -14.86 12.61 -2.44
C GLU A 119 -13.48 13.28 -2.47
N THR A 120 -12.86 13.46 -1.30
CA THR A 120 -11.59 14.16 -1.16
C THR A 120 -10.41 13.20 -1.05
N ARG A 121 -10.57 12.00 -0.48
CA ARG A 121 -9.48 11.06 -0.18
C ARG A 121 -9.93 9.61 -0.32
N ARG A 122 -8.99 8.71 -0.60
CA ARG A 122 -9.20 7.26 -0.49
C ARG A 122 -9.08 6.76 0.94
N GLY A 123 -8.23 7.41 1.72
CA GLY A 123 -7.95 7.05 3.10
C GLY A 123 -6.68 7.71 3.60
N GLU A 124 -6.35 7.43 4.85
CA GLU A 124 -5.23 7.96 5.57
C GLU A 124 -4.41 6.84 6.20
N PHE A 125 -3.11 7.04 6.26
CA PHE A 125 -2.19 6.05 6.79
C PHE A 125 -0.95 6.71 7.39
N ALA A 126 -0.64 6.38 8.64
CA ALA A 126 0.59 6.82 9.28
C ALA A 126 1.67 5.74 9.15
N LEU A 127 2.86 6.16 8.75
CA LEU A 127 4.03 5.29 8.61
C LEU A 127 5.22 5.82 9.41
N THR A 128 5.99 4.91 9.97
CA THR A 128 7.41 5.17 10.30
C THR A 128 8.29 4.39 9.34
N PHE A 129 9.53 4.84 9.13
CA PHE A 129 10.49 4.09 8.31
C PHE A 129 11.67 3.68 9.17
N ALA A 130 11.70 2.43 9.60
CA ALA A 130 12.83 1.91 10.37
C ALA A 130 14.10 1.94 9.52
N ILE A 131 15.14 2.55 10.08
CA ILE A 131 16.44 2.68 9.42
C ILE A 131 17.26 1.45 9.76
N GLY A 132 17.61 0.71 8.73
CA GLY A 132 18.50 -0.45 8.79
C GLY A 132 19.75 -0.24 7.96
N ARG A 133 20.49 -1.33 7.75
CA ARG A 133 21.63 -1.38 6.83
C ARG A 133 21.44 -2.49 5.82
N ALA A 134 21.95 -2.27 4.62
CA ALA A 134 22.13 -3.32 3.64
C ALA A 134 23.16 -4.36 4.16
N HIS A 135 23.06 -5.60 3.69
CA HIS A 135 23.94 -6.70 4.11
C HIS A 135 25.43 -6.34 4.00
N GLY A 136 26.22 -6.71 5.02
CA GLY A 136 27.69 -6.61 5.00
C GLY A 136 28.34 -5.52 5.86
N LEU A 137 27.59 -4.78 6.69
CA LEU A 137 28.15 -3.74 7.58
C LEU A 137 28.19 -4.12 9.08
N PRO A 138 29.24 -3.72 9.83
CA PRO A 138 29.56 -4.30 11.15
C PRO A 138 28.77 -3.76 12.35
N ALA A 139 27.93 -2.73 12.21
CA ALA A 139 27.12 -2.20 13.32
C ALA A 139 25.71 -1.88 12.84
N ALA A 140 24.64 -2.22 13.56
CA ALA A 140 23.30 -1.77 13.20
C ALA A 140 23.05 -0.34 13.72
N PRO A 141 22.13 0.44 13.13
CA PRO A 141 21.56 1.61 13.79
C PRO A 141 20.99 1.21 15.16
N SER A 142 20.89 2.17 16.09
CA SER A 142 20.29 1.91 17.40
C SER A 142 18.90 1.28 17.27
N PRO A 143 18.50 0.37 18.17
CA PRO A 143 17.13 -0.12 18.23
C PRO A 143 16.15 1.06 18.28
N GLY A 144 15.13 1.05 17.43
CA GLY A 144 14.15 2.15 17.34
C GLY A 144 14.60 3.34 16.49
N CYS A 145 15.75 3.27 15.79
CA CYS A 145 16.12 4.30 14.82
C CYS A 145 15.21 4.27 13.58
N SER A 146 14.51 5.37 13.32
CA SER A 146 13.55 5.49 12.22
C SER A 146 13.44 6.92 11.69
N VAL A 147 12.88 7.08 10.49
CA VAL A 147 12.26 8.35 10.07
C VAL A 147 10.88 8.42 10.70
N GLY A 148 10.66 9.49 11.48
CA GLY A 148 9.53 9.59 12.40
C GLY A 148 9.63 8.61 13.56
N GLY A 149 8.67 8.70 14.47
CA GLY A 149 8.52 7.90 15.68
C GLY A 149 7.16 8.13 16.31
N ASP A 150 7.06 7.76 17.59
CA ASP A 150 5.82 7.87 18.34
C ASP A 150 5.42 9.35 18.49
N GLY A 151 4.36 9.76 17.77
CA GLY A 151 3.82 11.12 17.79
C GLY A 151 4.22 12.03 16.62
N ASP A 152 5.14 11.62 15.74
CA ASP A 152 5.52 12.39 14.55
C ASP A 152 5.61 11.55 13.26
N ALA A 153 4.90 10.41 13.21
CA ALA A 153 4.85 9.55 12.04
C ALA A 153 4.53 10.29 10.73
N VAL A 154 5.04 9.76 9.61
CA VAL A 154 4.71 10.25 8.28
C VAL A 154 3.23 9.99 8.01
N HIS A 155 2.43 11.05 8.03
CA HIS A 155 1.01 10.97 7.80
C HIS A 155 0.70 11.15 6.31
N LEU A 156 0.05 10.15 5.73
CA LEU A 156 -0.33 10.10 4.34
C LEU A 156 -1.84 10.33 4.19
N VAL A 157 -2.22 11.19 3.26
CA VAL A 157 -3.60 11.37 2.81
C VAL A 157 -3.68 10.95 1.34
N LEU A 158 -4.15 9.73 1.11
CA LEU A 158 -4.12 9.09 -0.19
C LEU A 158 -5.21 9.64 -1.11
N LYS A 159 -4.83 9.98 -2.34
CA LYS A 159 -5.72 10.39 -3.43
C LYS A 159 -5.73 9.34 -4.52
N ASP A 160 -6.85 9.22 -5.22
CA ASP A 160 -6.98 8.30 -6.34
C ASP A 160 -6.09 8.71 -7.50
N THR A 161 -5.36 7.75 -8.07
CA THR A 161 -4.64 7.90 -9.34
C THR A 161 -5.21 7.03 -10.44
N ASP A 162 -5.78 5.87 -10.08
CA ASP A 162 -6.58 5.05 -10.98
C ASP A 162 -7.91 4.67 -10.29
N PRO A 163 -9.00 4.53 -11.07
CA PRO A 163 -10.28 4.07 -10.54
C PRO A 163 -10.19 2.63 -10.03
N THR A 164 -11.05 2.31 -9.06
CA THR A 164 -11.22 0.93 -8.59
C THR A 164 -11.80 0.04 -9.69
N ARG A 165 -11.17 -1.11 -9.91
CA ARG A 165 -11.61 -2.13 -10.85
C ARG A 165 -11.71 -3.47 -10.15
N VAL A 166 -12.79 -4.20 -10.40
CA VAL A 166 -12.93 -5.61 -9.99
C VAL A 166 -12.11 -6.46 -10.96
N ILE A 167 -11.12 -7.19 -10.47
CA ILE A 167 -10.31 -8.11 -11.27
C ILE A 167 -10.85 -9.55 -11.17
N SER A 168 -11.41 -9.92 -10.02
CA SER A 168 -12.06 -11.21 -9.80
C SER A 168 -13.28 -11.02 -8.90
N GLN A 169 -14.36 -11.74 -9.17
CA GLN A 169 -15.55 -11.76 -8.32
C GLN A 169 -15.52 -12.90 -7.29
N ASP A 170 -14.85 -14.01 -7.60
CA ASP A 170 -14.74 -15.17 -6.73
C ASP A 170 -13.34 -15.81 -6.85
N PRO A 171 -12.44 -15.59 -5.86
CA PRO A 171 -12.60 -14.69 -4.72
C PRO A 171 -12.68 -13.23 -5.17
N LEU A 172 -13.30 -12.36 -4.36
CA LEU A 172 -13.38 -10.93 -4.65
C LEU A 172 -11.98 -10.30 -4.57
N VAL A 173 -11.51 -9.77 -5.70
CA VAL A 173 -10.24 -9.06 -5.82
C VAL A 173 -10.46 -7.76 -6.60
N VAL A 174 -10.00 -6.66 -6.03
CA VAL A 174 -10.05 -5.33 -6.68
C VAL A 174 -8.64 -4.77 -6.85
N ALA A 175 -8.47 -3.85 -7.80
CA ALA A 175 -7.26 -3.05 -7.92
C ALA A 175 -7.56 -1.58 -8.16
N PHE A 176 -6.63 -0.75 -7.71
CA PHE A 176 -6.70 0.69 -7.85
C PHE A 176 -5.30 1.32 -7.73
N GLY A 177 -5.21 2.60 -8.09
CA GLY A 177 -4.02 3.42 -7.90
C GLY A 177 -4.27 4.49 -6.84
N ALA A 178 -3.31 4.70 -5.94
CA ALA A 178 -3.37 5.72 -4.90
C ALA A 178 -2.03 6.49 -4.81
N ARG A 179 -2.09 7.77 -4.44
CA ARG A 179 -0.90 8.61 -4.26
C ARG A 179 -1.11 9.65 -3.17
N ASP A 180 -0.07 9.91 -2.40
CA ASP A 180 0.10 11.19 -1.69
C ASP A 180 1.32 11.93 -2.25
N ALA A 181 1.18 13.22 -2.53
CA ALA A 181 2.24 14.11 -3.00
C ALA A 181 2.39 15.38 -2.14
N ARG A 182 1.75 15.41 -0.97
CA ARG A 182 1.66 16.57 -0.08
C ARG A 182 2.13 16.27 1.34
N PHE A 183 2.42 15.01 1.70
CA PHE A 183 2.95 14.71 3.01
C PHE A 183 4.30 15.40 3.28
N ALA A 184 4.50 15.78 4.53
CA ALA A 184 5.81 16.14 5.07
C ALA A 184 6.44 14.91 5.72
N ALA A 185 7.77 14.84 5.71
CA ALA A 185 8.51 13.82 6.43
C ALA A 185 9.28 14.46 7.60
N PRO A 186 9.15 13.91 8.82
CA PRO A 186 9.90 14.38 9.98
C PRO A 186 11.39 14.05 9.87
N GLY A 187 12.16 14.47 10.86
CA GLY A 187 13.53 14.00 11.04
C GLY A 187 13.60 12.55 11.49
N THR A 188 14.82 12.09 11.73
CA THR A 188 15.06 10.80 12.35
C THR A 188 14.81 10.83 13.85
N SER A 189 14.22 9.77 14.37
CA SER A 189 13.96 9.53 15.79
C SER A 189 14.70 8.27 16.26
N GLY A 190 15.05 8.21 17.55
CA GLY A 190 15.70 7.03 18.15
C GLY A 190 17.12 6.71 17.66
N CYS A 191 17.73 7.54 16.81
CA CYS A 191 19.02 7.23 16.16
C CYS A 191 20.27 7.64 16.95
N GLY A 192 20.10 8.14 18.18
CA GLY A 192 21.20 8.58 19.06
C GLY A 192 22.08 9.66 18.40
N PRO A 193 23.42 9.62 18.59
CA PRO A 193 24.32 10.67 18.09
C PRO A 193 24.41 10.73 16.56
N LEU A 194 23.92 9.71 15.84
CA LEU A 194 23.94 9.66 14.37
C LEU A 194 22.76 10.40 13.73
N GLY A 195 21.74 10.82 14.49
CA GLY A 195 20.51 11.41 13.95
C GLY A 195 20.75 12.52 12.93
N ARG A 196 21.56 13.53 13.28
CA ARG A 196 21.87 14.65 12.36
C ARG A 196 22.59 14.22 11.08
N VAL A 197 23.41 13.16 11.14
CA VAL A 197 24.11 12.65 9.96
C VAL A 197 23.12 11.90 9.06
N LEU A 198 22.23 11.12 9.66
CA LEU A 198 21.17 10.41 8.94
C LEU A 198 20.18 11.40 8.32
N ASP A 199 19.76 12.42 9.06
CA ASP A 199 18.91 13.50 8.54
C ASP A 199 19.52 14.14 7.30
N ARG A 200 20.81 14.49 7.35
CA ARG A 200 21.50 15.07 6.20
C ARG A 200 21.60 14.08 5.03
N ALA A 201 21.91 12.82 5.31
CA ALA A 201 22.05 11.79 4.29
C ALA A 201 20.72 11.50 3.57
N LEU A 202 19.61 11.53 4.32
CA LEU A 202 18.25 11.25 3.84
C LEU A 202 17.48 12.51 3.39
N GLY A 203 18.06 13.70 3.55
CA GLY A 203 17.39 14.97 3.22
C GLY A 203 16.18 15.27 4.12
N LEU A 204 16.31 15.04 5.42
CA LEU A 204 15.25 15.18 6.42
C LEU A 204 15.54 16.34 7.40
N PRO A 205 14.50 16.96 8.00
CA PRO A 205 13.08 16.80 7.64
C PRO A 205 12.81 17.31 6.23
N SER A 206 11.81 16.72 5.56
CA SER A 206 11.42 17.09 4.21
C SER A 206 10.04 17.75 4.19
N ALA A 207 9.95 18.95 3.63
CA ALA A 207 8.72 19.73 3.62
C ALA A 207 7.58 19.07 2.80
N ALA A 208 6.35 19.46 3.11
CA ALA A 208 5.18 19.10 2.30
C ALA A 208 5.34 19.56 0.84
N GLY A 209 4.84 18.77 -0.11
CA GLY A 209 4.79 19.12 -1.54
C GLY A 209 6.04 18.74 -2.35
N VAL A 210 7.13 18.32 -1.70
CA VAL A 210 8.31 17.76 -2.41
C VAL A 210 8.38 16.23 -2.33
N ASN A 211 7.65 15.62 -1.40
CA ASN A 211 7.60 14.17 -1.23
C ASN A 211 6.47 13.55 -2.06
N VAL A 212 6.64 12.28 -2.45
CA VAL A 212 5.61 11.51 -3.17
C VAL A 212 5.65 10.07 -2.70
N PHE A 213 4.48 9.49 -2.48
CA PHE A 213 4.32 8.06 -2.29
C PHE A 213 3.22 7.60 -3.23
N ASP A 214 3.63 6.90 -4.28
CA ASP A 214 2.76 6.40 -5.32
C ASP A 214 2.59 4.89 -5.16
N MET A 215 1.35 4.41 -5.25
CA MET A 215 1.00 3.03 -5.03
C MET A 215 0.06 2.50 -6.12
N LYS A 216 0.36 1.30 -6.60
CA LYS A 216 -0.58 0.41 -7.28
C LYS A 216 -0.96 -0.69 -6.31
N VAL A 217 -2.25 -0.81 -6.05
CA VAL A 217 -2.79 -1.66 -5.00
C VAL A 217 -3.67 -2.72 -5.61
N VAL A 218 -3.51 -3.95 -5.15
CA VAL A 218 -4.45 -5.06 -5.38
C VAL A 218 -4.94 -5.52 -4.00
N VAL A 219 -6.24 -5.72 -3.85
CA VAL A 219 -6.87 -6.06 -2.56
C VAL A 219 -7.66 -7.35 -2.71
N GLY A 220 -7.33 -8.34 -1.89
CA GLY A 220 -8.17 -9.52 -1.69
C GLY A 220 -9.16 -9.26 -0.58
N ILE A 221 -10.43 -9.59 -0.79
CA ILE A 221 -11.53 -9.30 0.14
C ILE A 221 -12.19 -10.61 0.56
N ARG A 222 -12.38 -10.81 1.86
CA ARG A 222 -13.04 -12.00 2.42
C ARG A 222 -14.07 -11.59 3.48
N PRO A 223 -15.36 -11.93 3.32
CA PRO A 223 -16.35 -11.70 4.37
C PRO A 223 -16.08 -12.61 5.58
N TYR A 224 -16.57 -12.22 6.77
CA TYR A 224 -16.46 -13.07 7.96
C TYR A 224 -17.57 -14.14 8.05
N ALA A 225 -18.68 -13.97 7.33
CA ALA A 225 -19.79 -14.93 7.26
C ALA A 225 -20.38 -15.03 5.84
#